data_AF-A0A7X7R3Q9-F1
#
_entry.id   AF-A0A7X7R3Q9-F1
#
_cell.length_a   1.000
_cell.length_b   1.000
_cell.length_c   1.000
_cell.angle_alpha   90.00
_cell.angle_beta   90.00
_cell.angle_gamma   90.00
#
_symmetry.space_group_name_H-M   'P 1'
#
loop_
_entity.id
_entity.type
_entity.pdbx_description
1 polymer ?
#
loop_
_entity_poly.entity_id
_entity_poly.type
_entity_poly.pdbx_seq_one_letter_code
_entity_poly.pdbx_strand_id
1 'polypeptide(L)'
;MNGLLFQLQTFILTGLTGIAAGFIFHYYQLTIKKARIGKYFLYIMDLIWWIFILLMVFAAMLLINQGEIRFYIILTLLAGVIVYFHYFSARLARLVEQGASGTIFIIASFSRIAGFLPYWLKKMLAARKKSPPPPPQA
;
A
#
# COMPACT_ATOMS: atom_id res chain seq x y z
N MET A 1 -15.02 -19.37 31.82
CA MET A 1 -15.71 -19.31 30.50
C MET A 1 -15.07 -20.37 29.60
N ASN A 2 -15.87 -21.17 28.89
CA ASN A 2 -15.43 -22.41 28.23
C ASN A 2 -14.21 -22.20 27.31
N GLY A 3 -13.04 -22.73 27.69
CA GLY A 3 -11.77 -22.49 27.00
C GLY A 3 -11.78 -22.88 25.51
N LEU A 4 -12.63 -23.83 25.12
CA LEU A 4 -12.81 -24.25 23.72
C LEU A 4 -13.40 -23.15 22.84
N LEU A 5 -14.37 -22.38 23.35
CA LEU A 5 -14.98 -21.29 22.57
C LEU A 5 -13.98 -20.17 22.31
N PHE A 6 -13.16 -19.86 23.32
CA PHE A 6 -12.09 -18.87 23.17
C PHE A 6 -11.04 -19.32 22.15
N GLN A 7 -10.60 -20.58 22.21
CA GLN A 7 -9.65 -21.14 21.25
C GLN A 7 -10.20 -21.11 19.81
N LEU A 8 -11.47 -21.47 19.63
CA LEU A 8 -12.13 -21.42 18.32
C LEU A 8 -12.24 -19.99 17.80
N GLN A 9 -12.61 -19.03 18.66
CA GLN A 9 -12.66 -17.62 18.32
C GLN A 9 -11.28 -17.11 17.90
N THR A 10 -10.23 -17.39 18.67
CA THR A 10 -8.85 -17.04 18.32
C THR A 10 -8.47 -17.60 16.96
N PHE A 11 -8.76 -18.88 16.72
CA PHE A 11 -8.44 -19.53 15.45
C PHE A 11 -9.15 -18.85 14.26
N ILE A 12 -10.46 -18.62 14.35
CA ILE A 12 -11.24 -17.99 13.27
C ILE A 12 -10.73 -16.56 13.01
N LEU A 13 -10.54 -15.75 14.05
CA LEU A 13 -10.10 -14.36 13.91
C LEU A 13 -8.66 -14.26 13.37
N THR A 14 -7.76 -15.15 13.77
CA THR A 14 -6.42 -15.25 13.16
C THR A 14 -6.52 -15.64 11.69
N GLY A 15 -7.38 -16.60 11.34
CA GLY A 15 -7.61 -16.99 9.95
C GLY A 15 -8.12 -15.82 9.09
N LEU A 16 -9.07 -15.04 9.62
CA LEU A 16 -9.56 -13.82 8.98
C LEU A 16 -8.46 -12.76 8.83
N THR A 17 -7.57 -12.64 9.81
CA THR A 17 -6.39 -11.76 9.72
C THR A 17 -5.48 -12.21 8.57
N GLY A 18 -5.29 -13.52 8.40
CA GLY A 18 -4.55 -14.09 7.27
C GLY A 18 -5.20 -13.79 5.93
N ILE A 19 -6.53 -13.91 5.85
CA ILE A 19 -7.29 -13.54 4.64
C ILE A 19 -7.12 -12.06 4.32
N ALA A 20 -7.23 -11.20 5.34
CA ALA A 20 -7.03 -9.76 5.19
C ALA A 20 -5.60 -9.41 4.75
N ALA A 21 -4.58 -10.06 5.32
CA ALA A 21 -3.19 -9.93 4.88
C ALA A 21 -3.04 -10.34 3.41
N GLY A 22 -3.62 -11.47 3.00
CA GLY A 22 -3.64 -11.92 1.59
C GLY A 22 -4.26 -10.87 0.65
N PHE A 23 -5.37 -10.25 1.06
CA PHE A 23 -5.99 -9.15 0.33
C PHE A 23 -5.06 -7.95 0.16
N ILE A 24 -4.43 -7.50 1.24
CA ILE A 24 -3.50 -6.37 1.22
C ILE A 24 -2.29 -6.69 0.33
N PHE A 25 -1.76 -7.91 0.41
CA PHE A 25 -0.66 -8.37 -0.45
C PHE A 25 -1.03 -8.37 -1.94
N HIS A 26 -2.19 -8.92 -2.29
CA HIS A 26 -2.67 -8.93 -3.68
C HIS A 26 -2.84 -7.50 -4.20
N TYR A 27 -3.41 -6.62 -3.38
CA TYR A 27 -3.53 -5.20 -3.69
C TYR A 27 -2.19 -4.52 -3.95
N TYR A 28 -1.21 -4.76 -3.08
CA TYR A 28 0.13 -4.23 -3.26
C TYR A 28 0.76 -4.68 -4.57
N GLN A 29 0.80 -6.00 -4.79
CA GLN A 29 1.47 -6.59 -5.95
C GLN A 29 0.90 -6.03 -7.26
N LEU A 30 -0.43 -5.90 -7.33
CA LEU A 30 -1.09 -5.35 -8.50
C LEU A 30 -0.80 -3.84 -8.67
N THR A 31 -0.77 -3.09 -7.58
CA THR A 31 -0.42 -1.66 -7.60
C THR A 31 1.00 -1.45 -8.11
N ILE A 32 1.98 -2.18 -7.60
CA ILE A 32 3.38 -2.12 -8.06
C ILE A 32 3.49 -2.51 -9.54
N LYS A 33 2.84 -3.61 -9.94
CA LYS A 33 2.85 -4.08 -11.32
C LYS A 33 2.27 -3.05 -12.29
N LYS A 34 1.18 -2.38 -11.91
CA LYS A 34 0.54 -1.34 -12.73
C LYS A 34 1.34 -0.03 -12.74
N ALA A 35 1.89 0.39 -11.60
CA ALA A 35 2.60 1.65 -11.45
C ALA A 35 3.97 1.68 -12.15
N ARG A 36 4.50 0.53 -12.58
CA ARG A 36 5.81 0.39 -13.26
C ARG A 36 6.94 1.07 -12.47
N ILE A 37 6.96 0.78 -11.17
CA ILE A 37 7.88 1.41 -10.22
C ILE A 37 9.35 1.06 -10.55
N GLY A 38 10.23 2.06 -10.50
CA GLY A 38 11.67 1.87 -10.64
C GLY A 38 12.29 1.09 -9.49
N LYS A 39 13.38 0.35 -9.75
CA LYS A 39 14.00 -0.62 -8.83
C LYS A 39 14.27 -0.08 -7.41
N TYR A 40 14.82 1.13 -7.28
CA TYR A 40 15.12 1.71 -5.95
C TYR A 40 13.88 2.08 -5.16
N PHE A 41 12.86 2.65 -5.82
CA PHE A 41 11.60 2.99 -5.15
C PHE A 41 10.82 1.73 -4.77
N LEU A 42 10.94 0.65 -5.55
CA LEU A 42 10.36 -0.65 -5.21
C LEU A 42 10.90 -1.16 -3.88
N TYR A 43 12.22 -1.11 -3.64
CA TYR A 43 12.79 -1.56 -2.36
C TYR A 43 12.29 -0.75 -1.16
N ILE A 44 12.16 0.57 -1.31
CA ILE A 44 11.64 1.43 -0.24
C ILE A 44 10.17 1.10 0.04
N MET A 45 9.36 0.97 -1.01
CA MET A 45 7.96 0.59 -0.90
C MET A 45 7.81 -0.78 -0.25
N ASP A 46 8.62 -1.76 -0.64
CA ASP A 46 8.59 -3.12 -0.08
C ASP A 46 8.92 -3.08 1.41
N LEU A 47 9.98 -2.37 1.82
CA LEU A 47 10.32 -2.21 3.24
C LEU A 47 9.17 -1.60 4.06
N ILE A 48 8.59 -0.50 3.56
CA ILE A 48 7.45 0.17 4.23
C ILE A 48 6.28 -0.80 4.36
N TRP A 49 6.03 -1.61 3.34
CA TRP A 49 4.95 -2.58 3.35
C TRP A 49 5.18 -3.78 4.23
N TRP A 50 6.38 -4.30 4.29
CA TRP A 50 6.72 -5.35 5.24
C TRP A 50 6.53 -4.88 6.68
N ILE A 51 6.95 -3.65 6.99
CA ILE A 51 6.71 -3.04 8.31
C ILE A 51 5.20 -2.90 8.56
N PHE A 52 4.44 -2.39 7.60
CA PHE A 52 2.99 -2.25 7.74
C PHE A 52 2.28 -3.58 8.01
N ILE A 53 2.57 -4.62 7.20
CA ILE A 53 1.99 -5.96 7.38
C ILE A 53 2.39 -6.55 8.74
N LEU A 54 3.66 -6.41 9.13
CA LEU A 54 4.15 -6.91 10.41
C LEU A 54 3.40 -6.24 11.58
N LEU A 55 3.26 -4.92 11.56
CA LEU A 55 2.54 -4.17 12.57
C LEU A 55 1.05 -4.55 12.60
N MET A 56 0.41 -4.69 11.43
CA MET A 56 -0.99 -5.11 11.33
C MET A 56 -1.22 -6.49 11.93
N VAL A 57 -0.41 -7.48 11.55
CA VAL A 57 -0.51 -8.85 12.08
C VAL A 57 -0.21 -8.87 13.57
N PHE A 58 0.81 -8.17 14.02
CA PHE A 58 1.18 -8.10 15.44
C PHE A 58 0.07 -7.45 16.28
N ALA A 59 -0.51 -6.34 15.81
CA ALA A 59 -1.65 -5.69 16.46
C ALA A 59 -2.86 -6.62 16.54
N ALA A 60 -3.16 -7.34 15.45
CA ALA A 60 -4.23 -8.33 15.45
C ALA A 60 -3.96 -9.46 16.45
N MET A 61 -2.73 -9.97 16.54
CA MET A 61 -2.37 -10.97 17.55
C MET A 61 -2.53 -10.42 18.97
N LEU A 62 -2.04 -9.22 19.27
CA LEU A 62 -2.25 -8.59 20.57
C LEU A 62 -3.72 -8.51 20.97
N LEU A 63 -4.60 -8.13 20.04
CA LEU A 63 -6.03 -8.02 20.30
C LEU A 63 -6.75 -9.37 20.43
N ILE A 64 -6.34 -10.38 19.64
CA ILE A 64 -7.04 -11.66 19.55
C ILE A 64 -6.57 -12.66 20.62
N ASN A 65 -5.26 -12.69 20.89
CA ASN A 65 -4.63 -13.72 21.72
C ASN A 65 -3.60 -13.17 22.72
N GLN A 66 -3.59 -11.86 22.97
CA GLN A 66 -2.64 -11.18 23.85
C GLN A 66 -1.18 -11.29 23.39
N GLY A 67 -0.95 -11.48 22.09
CA GLY A 67 0.38 -11.60 21.51
C GLY A 67 1.05 -12.95 21.77
N GLU A 68 0.29 -13.96 22.20
CA GLU A 68 0.85 -15.28 22.43
C GLU A 68 1.25 -15.95 21.11
N ILE A 69 2.55 -16.21 20.96
CA ILE A 69 3.10 -16.84 19.76
C ILE A 69 2.99 -18.36 19.93
N ARG A 70 1.97 -18.95 19.31
CA ARG A 70 1.80 -20.40 19.22
C ARG A 70 1.92 -20.87 17.78
N PHE A 71 2.56 -22.01 17.58
CA PHE A 71 2.85 -22.53 16.24
C PHE A 71 1.60 -22.68 15.37
N TYR A 72 0.51 -23.21 15.93
CA TYR A 72 -0.75 -23.36 15.18
C TYR A 72 -1.37 -22.03 14.76
N ILE A 73 -1.15 -20.93 15.49
CA ILE A 73 -1.67 -19.60 15.15
C ILE A 73 -0.96 -19.07 13.91
N ILE A 74 0.35 -19.29 13.79
CA ILE A 74 1.11 -18.98 12.59
C ILE A 74 0.59 -19.81 11.41
N LEU A 75 0.34 -21.11 11.61
CA LEU A 75 -0.25 -21.96 10.57
C LEU A 75 -1.63 -21.47 10.13
N THR A 76 -2.48 -21.05 11.06
CA THR A 76 -3.81 -20.52 10.76
C THR A 76 -3.74 -19.21 9.99
N LEU A 77 -2.80 -18.32 10.34
CA LEU A 77 -2.55 -17.08 9.61
C LEU A 77 -2.12 -17.37 8.17
N LEU A 78 -1.15 -18.28 7.98
CA LEU A 78 -0.68 -18.71 6.66
C LEU A 78 -1.80 -19.38 5.85
N ALA A 79 -2.59 -20.24 6.49
CA ALA A 79 -3.75 -20.88 5.87
C ALA A 79 -4.77 -19.83 5.40
N GLY A 80 -5.02 -18.77 6.19
CA GLY A 80 -5.87 -17.65 5.78
C GLY A 80 -5.36 -16.95 4.51
N VAL A 81 -4.05 -16.70 4.42
CA VAL A 81 -3.44 -16.13 3.20
C VAL A 81 -3.63 -17.07 2.00
N ILE A 82 -3.39 -18.37 2.17
CA ILE A 82 -3.60 -19.37 1.11
C ILE A 82 -5.07 -19.42 0.67
N VAL A 83 -6.00 -19.43 1.62
CA VAL A 83 -7.44 -19.40 1.37
C VAL A 83 -7.82 -18.14 0.58
N TYR A 84 -7.25 -16.98 0.93
CA TYR A 84 -7.44 -15.77 0.15
C TYR A 84 -7.01 -15.96 -1.31
N PHE A 85 -5.79 -16.42 -1.55
CA PHE A 85 -5.28 -16.56 -2.92
C PHE A 85 -5.99 -17.65 -3.73
N HIS A 86 -6.44 -18.72 -3.09
CA HIS A 86 -7.12 -19.81 -3.77
C HIS A 86 -8.60 -19.51 -4.07
N TYR A 87 -9.31 -18.88 -3.13
CA TYR A 87 -10.78 -18.72 -3.24
C TYR A 87 -11.23 -17.28 -3.50
N PHE A 88 -10.52 -16.28 -2.98
CA PHE A 88 -10.98 -14.88 -2.99
C PHE A 88 -10.27 -14.02 -4.04
N SER A 89 -9.04 -14.34 -4.43
CA SER A 89 -8.24 -13.54 -5.37
C SER A 89 -8.99 -13.25 -6.67
N ALA A 90 -9.57 -14.28 -7.31
CA ALA A 90 -10.32 -14.13 -8.56
C ALA A 90 -11.61 -13.34 -8.37
N ARG A 91 -12.33 -13.57 -7.26
CA ARG A 91 -13.61 -12.90 -6.97
C ARG A 91 -13.41 -11.41 -6.69
N LEU A 92 -12.33 -11.07 -6.00
CA LEU A 92 -12.00 -9.71 -5.60
C LEU A 92 -11.08 -9.00 -6.60
N ALA A 93 -10.60 -9.68 -7.65
CA ALA A 93 -9.66 -9.14 -8.63
C ALA A 93 -10.11 -7.79 -9.19
N ARG A 94 -11.39 -7.67 -9.57
CA ARG A 94 -11.95 -6.40 -10.09
C ARG A 94 -11.87 -5.26 -9.08
N LEU A 95 -12.19 -5.53 -7.81
CA LEU A 95 -12.12 -4.52 -6.74
C LEU A 95 -10.67 -4.10 -6.48
N VAL A 96 -9.76 -5.07 -6.44
CA VAL A 96 -8.32 -4.85 -6.26
C VAL A 96 -7.77 -4.04 -7.44
N GLU A 97 -8.18 -4.37 -8.67
CA GLU A 97 -7.81 -3.65 -9.88
C GLU A 97 -8.26 -2.20 -9.88
N GLN A 98 -9.51 -1.95 -9.48
CA GLN A 98 -10.07 -0.60 -9.38
C GLN A 98 -9.34 0.22 -8.32
N GLY A 99 -9.11 -0.35 -7.14
CA GLY A 99 -8.35 0.32 -6.08
C GLY A 99 -6.92 0.65 -6.52
N ALA A 100 -6.23 -0.31 -7.16
CA ALA A 100 -4.87 -0.10 -7.67
C ALA A 100 -4.83 1.00 -8.74
N SER A 101 -5.78 1.00 -9.68
CA SER A 101 -5.88 2.06 -10.69
C SER A 101 -6.18 3.42 -10.06
N GLY A 102 -7.08 3.47 -9.07
CA GLY A 102 -7.46 4.69 -8.36
C GLY A 102 -6.28 5.30 -7.60
N THR A 103 -5.50 4.50 -6.88
CA THR A 103 -4.32 5.01 -6.16
C THR A 103 -3.24 5.51 -7.09
N ILE A 104 -2.99 4.82 -8.20
CA ILE A 104 -2.04 5.30 -9.21
C ILE A 104 -2.51 6.62 -9.81
N PHE A 105 -3.80 6.75 -10.13
CA PHE A 105 -4.36 7.99 -10.65
C PHE A 105 -4.20 9.17 -9.68
N ILE A 106 -4.47 8.94 -8.39
CA ILE A 106 -4.30 9.94 -7.33
C ILE A 106 -2.83 10.38 -7.26
N ILE A 107 -1.91 9.42 -7.12
CA ILE A 107 -0.46 9.70 -7.04
C ILE A 107 0.03 10.44 -8.29
N ALA A 108 -0.39 10.01 -9.49
CA ALA A 108 -0.03 10.66 -10.75
C ALA A 108 -0.58 12.10 -10.83
N SER A 109 -1.81 12.33 -10.36
CA SER A 109 -2.42 13.66 -10.31
C SER A 109 -1.65 14.61 -9.41
N PHE A 110 -1.26 14.15 -8.22
CA PHE A 110 -0.40 14.90 -7.31
C PHE A 110 0.97 15.21 -7.94
N SER A 111 1.59 14.25 -8.63
CA SER A 111 2.89 14.45 -9.27
C SER A 111 2.87 15.50 -10.38
N ARG A 112 1.76 15.61 -11.14
CA ARG A 112 1.60 16.63 -12.19
C ARG A 112 1.51 18.04 -11.62
N ILE A 113 0.77 18.20 -10.53
CA ILE A 113 0.66 19.47 -9.80
C ILE A 113 2.02 19.86 -9.21
N ALA A 114 2.69 18.90 -8.56
CA ALA A 114 4.01 19.10 -7.97
C ALA A 114 5.10 19.39 -9.03
N GLY A 115 4.99 18.85 -10.25
CA GLY A 115 5.91 19.13 -11.35
C GLY A 115 5.65 20.46 -12.07
N PHE A 116 4.39 20.93 -12.08
CA PHE A 116 4.02 22.22 -12.67
C PHE A 116 4.59 23.40 -11.88
N LEU A 117 4.60 23.30 -10.55
CA LEU A 117 5.06 24.36 -9.65
C LEU A 117 6.55 24.78 -9.88
N PRO A 118 7.54 23.86 -9.87
CA PRO A 118 8.94 24.22 -10.15
C PRO A 118 9.17 24.62 -11.60
N TYR A 119 8.43 24.06 -12.57
CA TYR A 119 8.48 24.50 -13.97
C TYR A 119 8.01 25.95 -14.12
N TRP A 120 6.87 26.30 -13.52
CA TRP A 120 6.31 27.65 -13.55
C TRP A 120 7.21 28.67 -12.83
N LEU A 121 7.75 28.32 -11.65
CA LEU A 121 8.71 29.14 -10.92
C LEU A 121 9.96 29.45 -11.76
N LYS A 122 10.57 28.44 -12.40
CA LYS A 122 11.71 28.64 -13.31
C LYS A 122 11.36 29.58 -14.45
N LYS A 123 10.17 29.42 -15.06
CA LYS A 123 9.69 30.29 -16.15
C LYS A 123 9.52 31.74 -15.70
N MET A 124 8.94 31.97 -14.52
CA MET A 124 8.78 33.32 -13.97
C MET A 124 10.11 34.00 -13.67
N LEU A 125 11.06 33.28 -13.05
CA LEU A 125 12.40 33.79 -12.77
C LEU A 125 13.15 34.13 -14.07
N ALA A 126 13.00 33.30 -15.10
CA ALA A 126 13.57 33.57 -16.43
C ALA A 126 12.91 34.79 -17.11
N ALA A 127 11.60 34.97 -16.97
CA ALA A 127 10.88 36.13 -17.48
C ALA A 127 11.30 37.44 -16.78
N ARG A 128 11.60 37.38 -15.46
CA ARG A 128 12.08 38.54 -14.69
C ARG A 128 13.52 38.97 -15.05
N LYS A 129 14.31 38.08 -15.67
CA LYS A 129 15.70 38.34 -16.07
C LYS A 129 15.83 38.99 -17.45
N LYS A 130 14.77 39.07 -18.25
CA LYS A 130 14.76 39.84 -19.50
C LYS A 130 14.61 41.32 -19.18
N SER A 131 15.72 42.06 -19.18
CA SER A 131 15.74 43.52 -19.09
C SER A 131 15.04 44.16 -20.30
N PRO A 132 14.33 45.30 -20.15
CA PRO A 132 13.76 46.03 -21.28
C PRO A 132 14.87 46.49 -22.26
N PRO A 133 14.58 46.58 -23.57
CA PRO A 133 15.54 47.11 -24.53
C PRO A 133 15.92 48.56 -24.17
N PRO A 134 17.20 48.96 -24.34
CA PRO A 134 17.64 50.32 -24.04
C PRO A 134 16.87 51.34 -24.90
N PRO A 135 16.54 52.52 -24.34
CA PRO A 135 15.77 53.53 -25.05
C PRO A 135 16.49 53.98 -26.33
N PRO A 136 15.73 54.36 -27.40
CA PRO A 136 16.31 54.81 -28.66
C PRO A 136 17.27 55.96 -28.42
N GLN A 137 18.50 55.84 -28.92
CA GLN A 137 19.47 56.93 -28.89
C GLN A 137 18.97 58.02 -29.85
N ALA A 138 18.61 59.18 -29.28
CA ALA A 138 18.20 60.37 -30.00
C ALA A 138 19.42 61.16 -30.50
#